data_AF-A0A6J0C918-F1
#
_entry.id   AF-A0A6J0C918-F1
#
_cell.length_a   1.000
_cell.length_b   1.000
_cell.length_c   1.000
_cell.angle_alpha   90.00
_cell.angle_beta   90.00
_cell.angle_gamma   90.00
#
_symmetry.space_group_name_H-M   'P 1'
#
loop_
_entity.id
_entity.type
_entity.pdbx_description
1 polymer ?
#
loop_
_entity_poly.entity_id
_entity_poly.type
_entity_poly.pdbx_seq_one_letter_code
_entity_poly.pdbx_strand_id
1 'polypeptide(L)'
;MFLFGSSTRQLAELLVLLVIISLGCTVNSKDEGSKPTIAIKPSYLTVGEGNPAEFHCDSSGVPQPEVSWIRVRGEMNPSATFENGIWRLPSARKSDEDEYKCIARNSAGTTEQRTILYITERREPPPDRPIIDPIE
;
A
#
# COMPACT_ATOMS: atom_id res chain seq x y z
N MET A 1 9.01 71.40 -30.24
CA MET A 1 8.19 70.36 -29.59
C MET A 1 8.58 69.01 -30.18
N PHE A 2 9.58 68.34 -29.62
CA PHE A 2 9.81 66.91 -29.83
C PHE A 2 10.48 66.38 -28.56
N LEU A 3 9.66 65.73 -27.74
CA LEU A 3 10.07 65.01 -26.55
C LEU A 3 10.65 63.67 -27.02
N PHE A 4 11.97 63.57 -27.18
CA PHE A 4 12.63 62.27 -27.23
C PHE A 4 13.03 61.89 -25.81
N GLY A 5 12.06 61.36 -25.08
CA GLY A 5 12.33 60.59 -23.87
C GLY A 5 13.16 59.38 -24.27
N SER A 6 14.48 59.49 -24.14
CA SER A 6 15.42 58.40 -24.36
C SER A 6 15.18 57.34 -23.28
N SER A 7 14.21 56.48 -23.52
CA SER A 7 13.89 55.35 -22.66
C SER A 7 14.91 54.24 -22.91
N THR A 8 16.16 54.54 -22.57
CA THR A 8 17.19 53.56 -22.25
C THR A 8 16.69 52.59 -21.18
N ARG A 9 15.76 53.06 -20.33
CA ARG A 9 14.98 52.25 -19.39
C ARG A 9 14.10 51.20 -20.08
N GLN A 10 13.40 51.52 -21.18
CA GLN A 10 12.55 50.55 -21.90
C GLN A 10 13.38 49.43 -22.56
N LEU A 11 14.52 49.80 -23.16
CA LEU A 11 15.43 48.83 -23.80
C LEU A 11 16.12 47.96 -22.74
N ALA A 12 16.52 48.54 -21.60
CA ALA A 12 17.07 47.80 -20.48
C ALA A 12 16.03 46.88 -19.81
N GLU A 13 14.77 47.30 -19.66
CA GLU A 13 13.68 46.46 -19.15
C GLU A 13 13.37 45.27 -20.08
N LEU A 14 13.40 45.46 -21.40
CA LEU A 14 13.28 44.37 -22.37
C LEU A 14 14.45 43.38 -22.26
N LEU A 15 15.68 43.87 -22.12
CA LEU A 15 16.87 43.04 -21.93
C LEU A 15 16.84 42.26 -20.60
N VAL A 16 16.36 42.88 -19.52
CA VAL A 16 16.21 42.23 -18.20
C VAL A 16 15.16 41.10 -18.25
N LEU A 17 14.01 41.32 -18.93
CA LEU A 17 13.00 40.27 -19.12
C LEU A 17 13.54 39.07 -19.92
N LEU A 18 14.34 39.31 -20.96
CA LEU A 18 14.97 38.24 -21.75
C LEU A 18 16.00 37.44 -20.93
N VAL A 19 16.74 38.10 -20.04
CA VAL A 19 17.71 37.44 -19.15
C VAL A 19 17.01 36.56 -18.09
N ILE A 20 15.87 36.98 -17.55
CA ILE A 20 15.08 36.18 -16.59
C ILE A 20 14.53 34.91 -17.26
N ILE A 21 14.11 34.98 -18.52
CA ILE A 21 13.65 33.81 -19.29
C ILE A 21 14.82 32.84 -19.56
N SER A 22 16.06 33.34 -19.65
CA SER A 22 17.27 32.52 -19.85
C SER A 22 17.89 31.95 -18.56
N LEU A 23 17.63 32.55 -17.39
CA LEU A 23 18.07 32.07 -16.07
C LEU A 23 17.05 31.17 -15.38
N GLY A 24 15.82 31.09 -15.89
CA GLY A 24 14.88 30.06 -15.52
C GLY A 24 15.27 28.74 -16.18
N CYS A 25 16.17 27.98 -15.56
CA CYS A 25 16.27 26.55 -15.85
C CYS A 25 14.90 25.93 -15.50
N THR A 26 14.01 25.78 -16.47
CA THR A 26 12.80 25.00 -16.29
C THR A 26 13.24 23.54 -16.20
N VAL A 27 13.31 23.01 -14.98
CA VAL A 27 13.43 21.56 -14.79
C VAL A 27 12.09 20.98 -15.21
N ASN A 28 11.95 20.70 -16.50
CA ASN A 28 10.82 19.98 -17.05
C ASN A 28 11.07 18.47 -16.85
N SER A 29 11.23 18.04 -15.60
CA SER A 29 11.40 16.62 -15.28
C SER A 29 10.04 15.95 -15.22
N LYS A 30 9.49 15.64 -16.40
CA LYS A 30 8.58 14.49 -16.48
C LYS A 30 9.47 13.25 -16.35
N ASP A 31 9.85 12.94 -15.12
CA ASP A 31 10.52 11.69 -14.81
C ASP A 31 9.50 10.59 -15.08
N GLU A 32 9.61 9.90 -16.22
CA GLU A 32 8.69 8.82 -16.61
C GLU A 32 9.00 7.60 -15.75
N GLY A 33 8.56 7.69 -14.48
CA GLY A 33 8.58 6.58 -13.56
C GLY A 33 7.74 5.41 -14.08
N SER A 34 8.01 4.20 -13.58
CA SER A 34 7.23 3.02 -13.90
C SER A 34 6.11 2.82 -12.88
N LYS A 35 4.89 2.57 -13.37
CA LYS A 35 3.76 2.20 -12.52
C LYS A 35 4.10 0.97 -11.67
N PRO A 36 3.60 0.86 -10.42
CA PRO A 36 3.90 -0.28 -9.57
C PRO A 36 3.40 -1.60 -10.17
N THR A 37 4.14 -2.68 -9.97
CA THR A 37 3.70 -4.06 -10.18
C THR A 37 3.80 -4.81 -8.86
N ILE A 38 2.88 -5.73 -8.59
CA ILE A 38 2.84 -6.48 -7.34
C ILE A 38 2.59 -7.96 -7.55
N ALA A 39 3.05 -8.77 -6.60
CA ALA A 39 2.75 -10.19 -6.50
C ALA A 39 2.54 -10.58 -5.03
N ILE A 40 1.35 -11.09 -4.71
CA ILE A 40 1.03 -11.61 -3.38
C ILE A 40 1.47 -13.08 -3.24
N LYS A 41 2.12 -13.42 -2.13
CA LYS A 41 2.50 -14.79 -1.77
C LYS A 41 2.10 -15.11 -0.33
N PRO A 42 1.49 -16.28 -0.08
CA PRO A 42 0.89 -17.18 -1.07
C PRO A 42 -0.34 -16.53 -1.75
N SER A 43 -0.78 -17.06 -2.89
CA SER A 43 -1.95 -16.55 -3.64
C SER A 43 -3.28 -16.67 -2.89
N TYR A 44 -3.33 -17.55 -1.90
CA TYR A 44 -4.36 -17.69 -0.87
C TYR A 44 -3.72 -18.42 0.31
N LEU A 45 -4.32 -18.31 1.49
CA LEU A 45 -3.79 -18.96 2.69
C LEU A 45 -4.94 -19.62 3.47
N THR A 46 -4.68 -20.82 3.98
CA THR A 46 -5.59 -21.51 4.91
C THR A 46 -4.85 -21.79 6.20
N VAL A 47 -5.37 -21.32 7.33
CA VAL A 47 -4.77 -21.54 8.66
C VAL A 47 -5.80 -22.04 9.67
N GLY A 48 -5.32 -22.75 10.68
CA GLY A 48 -6.11 -23.10 11.86
C GLY A 48 -6.41 -21.88 12.74
N GLU A 49 -7.58 -21.86 13.36
CA GLU A 49 -7.88 -20.88 14.40
C GLU A 49 -6.85 -20.95 15.53
N GLY A 50 -6.37 -19.77 15.94
CA GLY A 50 -5.27 -19.59 16.90
C GLY A 50 -3.87 -19.63 16.28
N ASN A 51 -3.72 -20.03 15.02
CA ASN A 51 -2.42 -20.05 14.34
C ASN A 51 -2.10 -18.70 13.68
N PRO A 52 -0.82 -18.39 13.47
CA PRO A 52 -0.43 -17.18 12.75
C PRO A 52 -0.74 -17.28 11.25
N ALA A 53 -1.04 -16.14 10.63
CA ALA A 53 -1.19 -15.98 9.19
C ALA A 53 -0.24 -14.91 8.66
N GLU A 54 0.29 -15.11 7.46
CA GLU A 54 1.25 -14.19 6.83
C GLU A 54 1.03 -14.11 5.32
N PHE A 55 0.98 -12.88 4.79
CA PHE A 55 1.03 -12.61 3.36
C PHE A 55 2.18 -11.66 3.04
N HIS A 56 2.90 -11.96 1.96
CA HIS A 56 3.93 -11.10 1.39
C HIS A 56 3.35 -10.40 0.17
N CYS A 57 3.58 -9.10 0.04
CA CYS A 57 3.32 -8.36 -1.18
C CYS A 57 4.63 -7.84 -1.75
N ASP A 58 5.20 -8.60 -2.69
CA ASP A 58 6.36 -8.16 -3.43
C ASP A 58 5.92 -7.03 -4.37
N SER A 59 6.68 -5.93 -4.39
CA SER A 59 6.37 -4.78 -5.25
C SER A 59 7.62 -4.24 -5.93
N SER A 60 7.44 -3.77 -7.16
CA SER A 60 8.47 -3.07 -7.93
C SER A 60 7.86 -1.87 -8.63
N GLY A 61 8.67 -0.85 -8.89
CA GLY A 61 8.23 0.38 -9.54
C GLY A 61 9.29 1.46 -9.38
N VAL A 62 9.22 2.51 -10.19
CA VAL A 62 10.11 3.66 -10.08
C VAL A 62 9.26 4.92 -9.99
N PRO A 63 9.36 5.71 -8.91
CA PRO A 63 10.06 5.44 -7.66
C PRO A 63 9.54 4.17 -6.93
N GLN A 64 10.31 3.65 -5.98
CA GLN A 64 9.92 2.49 -5.16
C GLN A 64 8.53 2.73 -4.55
N PRO A 65 7.55 1.84 -4.76
CA PRO A 65 6.21 2.06 -4.27
C PRO A 65 6.10 1.89 -2.76
N GLU A 66 5.22 2.69 -2.16
CA GLU A 66 4.68 2.46 -0.83
C GLU A 66 3.62 1.36 -0.92
N VAL A 67 3.75 0.34 -0.08
CA VAL A 67 2.84 -0.80 -0.02
C VAL A 67 1.92 -0.64 1.19
N SER A 68 0.66 -1.02 1.07
CA SER A 68 -0.28 -1.12 2.18
C SER A 68 -1.25 -2.28 1.98
N TRP A 69 -1.85 -2.73 3.08
CA TRP A 69 -2.87 -3.79 3.07
C TRP A 69 -4.20 -3.29 3.58
N ILE A 70 -5.27 -3.75 2.95
CA ILE A 70 -6.63 -3.51 3.41
C ILE A 70 -7.40 -4.81 3.47
N ARG A 71 -8.35 -4.87 4.40
CA ARG A 71 -9.41 -5.87 4.42
C ARG A 71 -10.58 -5.37 3.57
N VAL A 72 -11.23 -6.25 2.82
CA VAL A 72 -12.23 -5.83 1.81
C VAL A 72 -13.61 -5.57 2.43
N ARG A 73 -14.09 -6.42 3.34
CA ARG A 73 -15.46 -6.31 3.88
C ARG A 73 -15.55 -5.73 5.29
N GLY A 74 -14.43 -5.39 5.90
CA GLY A 74 -14.40 -4.89 7.28
C GLY A 74 -13.10 -4.19 7.63
N GLU A 75 -12.94 -3.91 8.91
CA GLU A 75 -11.74 -3.29 9.44
C GLU A 75 -10.61 -4.30 9.64
N MET A 76 -9.38 -3.81 9.53
CA MET A 76 -8.20 -4.61 9.79
C MET A 76 -8.18 -5.05 11.26
N ASN A 77 -7.81 -6.30 11.52
CA ASN A 77 -7.62 -6.77 12.88
C ASN A 77 -6.55 -5.89 13.58
N PRO A 78 -6.82 -5.29 14.76
CA PRO A 78 -5.87 -4.41 15.45
C PRO A 78 -4.56 -5.09 15.84
N SER A 79 -4.55 -6.42 15.95
CA SER A 79 -3.35 -7.21 16.24
C SER A 79 -2.52 -7.52 14.99
N ALA A 80 -3.02 -7.21 13.78
CA ALA A 80 -2.26 -7.40 12.57
C ALA A 80 -1.17 -6.33 12.43
N THR A 81 0.02 -6.73 12.00
CA THR A 81 1.13 -5.81 11.70
C THR A 81 1.41 -5.77 10.22
N PHE A 82 1.95 -4.64 9.77
CA PHE A 82 2.36 -4.42 8.39
C PHE A 82 3.75 -3.80 8.34
N GLU A 83 4.72 -4.56 7.84
CA GLU A 83 6.12 -4.12 7.75
C GLU A 83 6.74 -4.63 6.45
N ASN A 84 7.40 -3.75 5.70
CA ASN A 84 8.14 -4.10 4.48
C ASN A 84 7.33 -4.90 3.44
N GLY A 85 6.04 -4.60 3.27
CA GLY A 85 5.18 -5.33 2.33
C GLY A 85 4.56 -6.61 2.91
N ILE A 86 4.92 -6.98 4.14
CA ILE A 86 4.45 -8.21 4.79
C ILE A 86 3.34 -7.88 5.77
N TRP A 87 2.19 -8.51 5.58
CA TRP A 87 1.07 -8.51 6.52
C TRP A 87 1.14 -9.75 7.41
N ARG A 88 1.08 -9.56 8.73
CA ARG A 88 1.12 -10.65 9.73
C ARG A 88 -0.04 -10.54 10.68
N LEU A 89 -0.67 -11.68 10.96
CA LEU A 89 -1.67 -11.83 12.01
C LEU A 89 -1.20 -12.90 13.00
N PRO A 90 -0.88 -12.56 14.26
CA PRO A 90 -0.30 -13.51 15.20
C PRO A 90 -1.21 -14.68 15.60
N SER A 91 -2.53 -14.46 15.64
CA SER A 91 -3.52 -15.46 16.04
C SER A 91 -4.82 -15.23 15.28
N ALA A 92 -5.07 -16.07 14.29
CA ALA A 92 -6.26 -15.96 13.45
C ALA A 92 -7.54 -16.45 14.17
N ARG A 93 -8.65 -15.76 13.93
CA ARG A 93 -10.00 -16.11 14.40
C ARG A 93 -10.91 -16.36 13.22
N LYS A 94 -12.02 -17.10 13.40
CA LYS A 94 -12.96 -17.32 12.29
C LYS A 94 -13.50 -16.02 11.68
N SER A 95 -13.60 -14.96 12.49
CA SER A 95 -13.97 -13.60 12.05
C SER A 95 -12.93 -12.89 11.17
N ASP A 96 -11.71 -13.41 11.06
CA ASP A 96 -10.64 -12.84 10.20
C ASP A 96 -10.66 -13.43 8.78
N GLU A 97 -11.47 -14.46 8.52
CA GLU A 97 -11.69 -15.02 7.18
C GLU A 97 -12.30 -13.95 6.27
N ASP A 98 -11.56 -13.54 5.25
CA ASP A 98 -12.00 -12.53 4.28
C ASP A 98 -11.08 -12.50 3.05
N GLU A 99 -11.46 -11.65 2.09
CA GLU A 99 -10.57 -11.16 1.06
C GLU A 99 -9.74 -9.97 1.58
N TYR A 100 -8.45 -10.02 1.28
CA TYR A 100 -7.48 -8.99 1.59
C TYR A 100 -6.89 -8.44 0.30
N LYS A 101 -6.49 -7.17 0.32
CA LYS A 101 -5.94 -6.49 -0.85
C LYS A 101 -4.64 -5.80 -0.51
N CYS A 102 -3.61 -6.09 -1.28
CA CYS A 102 -2.38 -5.31 -1.29
C CYS A 102 -2.51 -4.16 -2.30
N ILE A 103 -2.11 -2.96 -1.89
CA ILE A 103 -2.08 -1.76 -2.72
C ILE A 103 -0.65 -1.23 -2.73
N ALA A 104 -0.08 -1.05 -3.92
CA ALA A 104 1.22 -0.40 -4.11
C ALA A 104 1.05 0.92 -4.88
N ARG A 105 1.62 2.00 -4.35
CA ARG A 105 1.49 3.35 -4.88
C ARG A 105 2.83 4.06 -5.01
N ASN A 106 3.07 4.69 -6.15
CA ASN A 106 4.15 5.65 -6.36
C ASN A 106 3.65 6.86 -7.15
N SER A 107 4.54 7.79 -7.53
CA SER A 107 4.18 8.97 -8.33
C SER A 107 3.71 8.65 -9.75
N ALA A 108 4.07 7.48 -10.30
CA ALA A 108 3.65 7.02 -11.63
C ALA A 108 2.28 6.31 -11.62
N GLY A 109 1.79 5.88 -10.45
CA GLY A 109 0.42 5.37 -10.30
C GLY A 109 0.22 4.40 -9.14
N THR A 110 -0.90 3.68 -9.21
CA THR A 110 -1.34 2.70 -8.19
C THR A 110 -1.72 1.37 -8.83
N THR A 111 -1.31 0.27 -8.22
CA THR A 111 -1.70 -1.10 -8.60
C THR A 111 -2.17 -1.87 -7.37
N GLU A 112 -3.16 -2.74 -7.55
CA GLU A 112 -3.74 -3.53 -6.47
C GLU A 112 -3.98 -5.00 -6.87
N GLN A 113 -3.90 -5.90 -5.88
CA GLN A 113 -4.10 -7.34 -6.05
C GLN A 113 -4.79 -7.90 -4.81
N ARG A 114 -5.66 -8.89 -5.01
CA ARG A 114 -6.47 -9.51 -3.97
C ARG A 114 -5.96 -10.92 -3.65
N THR A 115 -6.15 -11.35 -2.41
CA THR A 115 -5.90 -12.71 -1.90
C THR A 115 -6.98 -13.06 -0.87
N ILE A 116 -7.13 -14.34 -0.55
CA ILE A 116 -8.15 -14.82 0.39
C ILE A 116 -7.47 -15.57 1.54
N LEU A 117 -7.88 -15.24 2.77
CA LEU A 117 -7.54 -15.98 3.97
C LEU A 117 -8.72 -16.85 4.40
N TYR A 118 -8.50 -18.16 4.48
CA TYR A 118 -9.45 -19.13 5.02
C TYR A 118 -9.03 -19.58 6.42
N ILE A 119 -10.01 -19.72 7.32
CA ILE A 119 -9.78 -20.14 8.70
C ILE A 119 -10.51 -21.46 8.95
N THR A 120 -9.74 -22.50 9.25
CA THR A 120 -10.29 -23.76 9.73
C THR A 120 -10.51 -23.69 11.23
N GLU A 121 -11.74 -23.97 11.67
CA GLU A 121 -12.11 -23.97 13.08
C GLU A 121 -11.24 -24.93 13.90
N ARG A 122 -10.97 -24.57 15.16
CA ARG A 122 -10.34 -25.48 16.10
C ARG A 122 -11.30 -26.64 16.34
N ARG A 123 -10.91 -27.86 15.95
CA ARG A 123 -11.62 -29.07 16.39
C ARG A 123 -11.35 -29.27 17.87
N GLU A 124 -12.32 -28.97 18.73
CA GLU A 124 -12.29 -29.50 20.09
C GLU A 124 -12.58 -31.00 20.05
N PRO A 125 -11.83 -31.83 20.81
CA PRO A 125 -12.22 -33.22 21.00
C PRO A 125 -13.62 -33.27 21.63
N PRO A 126 -14.44 -34.29 21.31
CA PRO A 126 -15.73 -34.46 21.97
C PRO A 126 -15.55 -34.44 23.49
N PRO A 127 -16.46 -33.81 24.25
CA PRO A 127 -16.39 -33.86 25.70
C PRO A 127 -16.41 -35.31 26.18
N ASP A 128 -15.49 -35.66 27.09
CA ASP A 128 -15.48 -36.97 27.71
C ASP A 128 -16.83 -37.20 28.38
N ARG A 129 -17.47 -38.34 28.08
CA ARG A 129 -18.73 -38.70 28.74
C ARG A 129 -18.46 -38.80 30.25
N PRO A 130 -19.26 -38.15 31.10
CA PRO A 130 -19.12 -38.32 32.54
C PRO A 130 -19.30 -39.79 32.88
N ILE A 131 -18.33 -40.36 33.59
CA ILE A 131 -18.47 -41.67 34.22
C ILE A 131 -19.51 -41.47 35.32
N ILE A 132 -20.75 -41.89 35.04
CA ILE A 132 -21.74 -42.04 36.09
C ILE A 132 -21.34 -43.32 36.81
N ASP A 133 -20.61 -43.16 37.92
CA ASP A 133 -20.39 -44.27 38.84
C ASP A 133 -21.76 -44.80 39.27
N PRO A 134 -22.00 -46.11 39.23
CA PRO A 134 -23.24 -46.68 39.74
C PRO A 134 -23.45 -46.20 41.17
N ILE A 135 -24.59 -45.56 41.43
CA ILE A 135 -25.02 -45.23 42.79
C ILE A 135 -25.23 -46.57 43.50
N GLU A 136 -24.31 -46.92 44.42
CA GLU A 136 -24.46 -48.02 45.36
C GLU A 136 -25.42 -47.65 46.49
#